data_AF-A0A3D3UW78-F1
#
_entry.id   AF-A0A3D3UW78-F1
#
_cell.length_a   1.000
_cell.length_b   1.000
_cell.length_c   1.000
_cell.angle_alpha   90.00
_cell.angle_beta   90.00
_cell.angle_gamma   90.00
#
_symmetry.space_group_name_H-M   'P 1'
#
loop_
_entity.id
_entity.type
_entity.pdbx_description
1 polymer ?
#
loop_
_entity_poly.entity_id
_entity_poly.type
_entity_poly.pdbx_seq_one_letter_code
_entity_poly.pdbx_strand_id
1 'polypeptide(L)'
;MSAAVKHISHNRDNRKILLVGDVGRAFSDVNALTGARSEICADMGQAIDTTADNSFAVIAVVMSGISAGLSSGLKALRDNCDSKIVLLAQMYEEPIAIQLVGSTNNGTNLADDYFICPLGADGFYESVMADRGPSVAGPAPSATVDTTTETRIRHLERLATEDDLTSLKNRRYIWEFSRQIIEYARKENGRVTLLVFDIDDFKRYNDVYGHCTGDEILKQAAVLMRRCCRSHDVVGRIGGDEFAVIFWDDPQRK
;
A
#
# COMPACT_ATOMS: atom_id res chain seq x y z
N MET A 1 -45.96 -7.70 -21.33
CA MET A 1 -44.97 -6.82 -20.68
C MET A 1 -43.68 -7.61 -20.53
N SER A 2 -42.71 -7.30 -21.39
CA SER A 2 -41.42 -7.97 -21.51
C SER A 2 -40.42 -7.27 -20.59
N ALA A 3 -39.89 -7.99 -19.60
CA ALA A 3 -38.71 -7.55 -18.85
C ALA A 3 -37.50 -8.27 -19.47
N ALA A 4 -36.74 -7.53 -20.27
CA ALA A 4 -35.53 -8.03 -20.91
C ALA A 4 -34.47 -8.31 -19.85
N VAL A 5 -34.19 -9.59 -19.62
CA VAL A 5 -32.97 -10.04 -18.95
C VAL A 5 -31.80 -9.64 -19.85
N LYS A 6 -31.04 -8.61 -19.45
CA LYS A 6 -29.76 -8.26 -20.09
C LYS A 6 -28.81 -9.43 -19.89
N HIS A 7 -28.72 -10.29 -20.90
CA HIS A 7 -27.61 -11.22 -21.06
C HIS A 7 -26.33 -10.39 -21.21
N ILE A 8 -25.52 -10.33 -20.15
CA ILE A 8 -24.14 -9.83 -20.22
C ILE A 8 -23.34 -10.91 -20.95
N SER A 9 -23.17 -10.72 -22.25
CA SER A 9 -22.29 -11.53 -23.09
C SER A 9 -20.88 -11.48 -22.53
N HIS A 10 -20.40 -12.61 -22.01
CA HIS A 10 -19.00 -12.79 -21.63
C HIS A 10 -18.14 -12.81 -22.90
N ASN A 11 -17.66 -11.63 -23.31
CA ASN A 11 -16.68 -11.53 -24.38
C ASN A 11 -15.29 -11.88 -23.81
N ARG A 12 -14.69 -12.94 -24.34
CA ARG A 12 -13.52 -13.65 -23.79
C ARG A 12 -12.16 -12.99 -24.08
N ASP A 13 -12.12 -11.70 -24.43
CA ASP A 13 -10.89 -11.08 -24.96
C ASP A 13 -10.53 -9.70 -24.40
N ASN A 14 -11.04 -9.30 -23.23
CA ASN A 14 -10.78 -7.96 -22.69
C ASN A 14 -10.02 -7.99 -21.34
N ARG A 15 -8.77 -8.48 -21.35
CA ARG A 15 -7.81 -8.31 -20.24
C ARG A 15 -7.26 -6.89 -20.18
N LYS A 16 -8.13 -5.88 -20.17
CA LYS A 16 -7.74 -4.48 -20.11
C LYS A 16 -7.58 -4.02 -18.66
N ILE A 17 -6.58 -3.18 -18.42
CA ILE A 17 -6.39 -2.45 -17.16
C ILE A 17 -6.92 -1.03 -17.34
N LEU A 18 -7.63 -0.52 -16.35
CA LEU A 18 -7.92 0.90 -16.23
C LEU A 18 -6.89 1.53 -15.29
N LEU A 19 -6.12 2.50 -15.76
CA LEU A 19 -5.20 3.28 -14.94
C LEU A 19 -5.86 4.62 -14.61
N VAL A 20 -5.93 4.97 -13.34
CA VAL A 20 -6.64 6.18 -12.87
C VAL A 20 -5.67 7.12 -12.16
N GLY A 21 -5.58 8.37 -12.62
CA GLY A 21 -4.75 9.41 -12.02
C GLY A 21 -3.43 9.67 -12.77
N ASP A 22 -2.44 10.23 -12.06
CA ASP A 22 -1.14 10.63 -12.64
C ASP A 22 -0.20 9.43 -12.82
N VAL A 23 -0.38 8.70 -13.94
CA VAL A 23 0.42 7.51 -14.30
C VAL A 23 1.93 7.81 -14.35
N GLY A 24 2.33 9.05 -14.64
CA GLY A 24 3.73 9.47 -14.66
C GLY A 24 4.43 9.42 -13.31
N ARG A 25 3.68 9.45 -12.21
CA ARG A 25 4.23 9.22 -10.86
C ARG A 25 4.37 7.75 -10.53
N ALA A 26 3.54 6.91 -11.13
CA ALA A 26 3.47 5.50 -10.78
C ALA A 26 4.46 4.63 -11.56
N PHE A 27 4.80 5.00 -12.80
CA PHE A 27 5.58 4.16 -13.69
C PHE A 27 6.83 4.83 -14.22
N SER A 28 7.91 4.05 -14.36
CA SER A 28 9.17 4.51 -14.94
C SER A 28 9.11 4.66 -16.46
N ASP A 29 8.22 3.92 -17.13
CA ASP A 29 8.00 4.01 -18.57
C ASP A 29 6.49 4.05 -18.87
N VAL A 30 5.98 5.26 -19.09
CA VAL A 30 4.55 5.49 -19.36
C VAL A 30 4.17 5.06 -20.77
N ASN A 31 5.09 5.13 -21.73
CA ASN A 31 4.81 4.82 -23.13
C ASN A 31 4.52 3.33 -23.33
N ALA A 32 5.11 2.48 -22.50
CA ALA A 32 4.85 1.05 -22.48
C ALA A 32 3.43 0.69 -21.96
N LEU A 33 2.72 1.61 -21.31
CA LEU A 33 1.36 1.39 -20.81
C LEU A 33 0.30 1.74 -21.86
N THR A 34 0.54 2.76 -22.69
CA THR A 34 -0.45 3.22 -23.67
C THR A 34 -0.59 2.25 -24.84
N GLY A 35 -1.77 1.62 -25.01
CA GLY A 35 -2.03 0.70 -26.12
C GLY A 35 -3.26 -0.18 -25.92
N ALA A 36 -3.34 -1.32 -26.63
CA ALA A 36 -4.50 -2.22 -26.60
C ALA A 36 -4.79 -2.87 -25.22
N ARG A 37 -3.85 -2.76 -24.26
CA ARG A 37 -3.86 -3.46 -22.97
C ARG A 37 -4.26 -2.60 -21.77
N SER A 38 -4.20 -1.26 -21.87
CA SER A 38 -4.76 -0.38 -20.83
C SER A 38 -5.34 0.91 -21.36
N GLU A 39 -6.28 1.42 -20.60
CA GLU A 39 -6.91 2.71 -20.75
C GLU A 39 -6.52 3.62 -19.58
N ILE A 40 -6.36 4.92 -19.82
CA ILE A 40 -5.95 5.89 -18.80
C ILE A 40 -7.06 6.90 -18.60
N CYS A 41 -7.51 7.04 -17.35
CA CYS A 41 -8.39 8.11 -16.90
C CYS A 41 -7.60 9.11 -16.06
N ALA A 42 -7.86 10.40 -16.26
CA ALA A 42 -7.17 11.44 -15.52
C ALA A 42 -7.65 11.53 -14.05
N ASP A 43 -8.90 11.15 -13.78
CA ASP A 43 -9.52 11.29 -12.47
C ASP A 43 -10.53 10.17 -12.17
N MET A 44 -10.96 10.11 -10.90
CA MET A 44 -11.90 9.11 -10.39
C MET A 44 -13.31 9.24 -10.98
N GLY A 45 -13.75 10.44 -11.35
CA GLY A 45 -15.07 10.66 -11.95
C GLY A 45 -15.16 10.00 -13.32
N GLN A 46 -14.18 10.28 -14.18
CA GLN A 46 -14.04 9.62 -15.48
C GLN A 46 -13.94 8.10 -15.33
N ALA A 47 -13.21 7.62 -14.33
CA ALA A 47 -13.10 6.18 -14.08
C ALA A 47 -14.45 5.53 -13.73
N ILE A 48 -15.30 6.19 -12.93
CA ILE A 48 -16.64 5.70 -12.59
C ILE A 48 -17.51 5.64 -13.85
N ASP A 49 -17.50 6.68 -14.68
CA ASP A 49 -18.28 6.69 -15.92
C ASP A 49 -17.79 5.60 -16.90
N THR A 50 -16.48 5.46 -17.09
CA THR A 50 -15.90 4.46 -17.99
C THR A 50 -16.17 3.03 -17.53
N THR A 51 -16.19 2.77 -16.22
CA THR A 51 -16.48 1.45 -15.64
C THR A 51 -17.97 1.08 -15.70
N ALA A 52 -18.86 2.07 -15.86
CA ALA A 52 -20.28 1.80 -16.09
C ALA A 52 -20.53 1.21 -17.49
N ASP A 53 -19.77 1.66 -18.49
CA ASP A 53 -19.94 1.26 -19.89
C ASP A 53 -19.00 0.12 -20.33
N ASN A 54 -17.88 -0.09 -19.63
CA ASN A 54 -16.84 -1.06 -19.98
C ASN A 54 -16.47 -1.97 -18.80
N SER A 55 -16.10 -3.22 -19.11
CA SER A 55 -15.53 -4.15 -18.12
C SER A 55 -14.00 -4.16 -18.20
N PHE A 56 -13.36 -4.01 -17.03
CA PHE A 56 -11.93 -4.09 -16.84
C PHE A 56 -11.58 -5.25 -15.92
N ALA A 57 -10.46 -5.91 -16.17
CA ALA A 57 -9.99 -6.97 -15.27
C ALA A 57 -9.42 -6.36 -13.97
N VAL A 58 -8.70 -5.25 -14.10
CA VAL A 58 -8.03 -4.55 -12.99
C VAL A 58 -8.21 -3.05 -13.16
N ILE A 59 -8.46 -2.35 -12.07
CA ILE A 59 -8.46 -0.89 -11.98
C ILE A 59 -7.29 -0.51 -11.06
N ALA A 60 -6.28 0.16 -11.61
CA ALA A 60 -5.13 0.64 -10.86
C ALA A 60 -5.27 2.13 -10.58
N VAL A 61 -5.36 2.51 -9.31
CA VAL A 61 -5.60 3.89 -8.88
C VAL A 61 -4.31 4.47 -8.32
N VAL A 62 -3.78 5.50 -8.97
CA VAL A 62 -2.61 6.24 -8.50
C VAL A 62 -2.99 7.10 -7.30
N MET A 63 -2.36 6.83 -6.15
CA MET A 63 -2.42 7.70 -4.99
C MET A 63 -1.65 8.97 -5.34
N SER A 64 -2.39 10.01 -5.71
CA SER A 64 -1.82 11.25 -6.23
C SER A 64 -1.59 12.22 -5.08
N GLY A 65 -0.63 11.92 -4.20
CA GLY A 65 -0.28 12.81 -3.09
C GLY A 65 -1.40 12.97 -2.06
N ILE A 66 -2.12 11.89 -1.80
CA ILE A 66 -3.16 11.76 -0.78
C ILE A 66 -4.28 12.82 -0.93
N SER A 67 -5.17 12.60 -1.88
CA SER A 67 -6.34 13.45 -2.09
C SER A 67 -7.41 13.24 -1.03
N ALA A 68 -7.95 14.34 -0.52
CA ALA A 68 -9.26 14.34 0.12
C ALA A 68 -10.28 13.75 -0.88
N GLY A 69 -10.94 12.65 -0.50
CA GLY A 69 -11.94 11.99 -1.34
C GLY A 69 -11.49 10.71 -2.05
N LEU A 70 -10.25 10.23 -1.89
CA LEU A 70 -9.85 8.92 -2.40
C LEU A 70 -10.75 7.81 -1.83
N SER A 71 -10.99 7.82 -0.52
CA SER A 71 -11.87 6.85 0.16
C SER A 71 -13.30 6.85 -0.37
N SER A 72 -13.87 8.04 -0.65
CA SER A 72 -15.21 8.13 -1.25
C SER A 72 -15.23 7.72 -2.72
N GLY A 73 -14.17 8.04 -3.47
CA GLY A 73 -14.03 7.60 -4.86
C GLY A 73 -13.89 6.08 -4.97
N LEU A 74 -13.11 5.45 -4.09
CA LEU A 74 -12.99 3.99 -4.03
C LEU A 74 -14.31 3.31 -3.68
N LYS A 75 -15.09 3.89 -2.76
CA LYS A 75 -16.46 3.42 -2.48
C LYS A 75 -17.34 3.47 -3.72
N ALA A 76 -17.36 4.63 -4.40
CA ALA A 76 -18.15 4.81 -5.60
C ALA A 76 -17.72 3.86 -6.73
N LEU A 77 -16.42 3.63 -6.94
CA LEU A 77 -15.94 2.64 -7.90
C LEU A 77 -16.41 1.24 -7.52
N ARG A 78 -16.26 0.85 -6.25
CA ARG A 78 -16.66 -0.48 -5.76
C ARG A 78 -18.17 -0.71 -5.87
N ASP A 79 -18.98 0.33 -5.71
CA ASP A 79 -20.44 0.24 -5.88
C ASP A 79 -20.85 0.06 -7.35
N ASN A 80 -19.99 0.40 -8.32
CA ASN A 80 -20.27 0.31 -9.76
C ASN A 80 -19.56 -0.87 -10.46
N CYS A 81 -18.52 -1.47 -9.86
CA CYS A 81 -17.79 -2.57 -10.49
C CYS A 81 -17.20 -3.60 -9.50
N ASP A 82 -17.14 -4.85 -9.95
CA ASP A 82 -16.53 -5.98 -9.24
C ASP A 82 -15.05 -6.20 -9.63
N SER A 83 -14.44 -5.29 -10.39
CA SER A 83 -13.06 -5.40 -10.84
C SER A 83 -12.07 -5.38 -9.67
N LYS A 84 -10.92 -6.05 -9.83
CA LYS A 84 -9.82 -5.96 -8.85
C LYS A 84 -9.31 -4.53 -8.81
N ILE A 85 -9.33 -3.88 -7.65
CA ILE A 85 -8.85 -2.51 -7.46
C ILE A 85 -7.48 -2.57 -6.78
N VAL A 86 -6.47 -1.99 -7.41
CA VAL A 86 -5.09 -1.94 -6.88
C VAL A 86 -4.65 -0.49 -6.71
N LEU A 87 -4.01 -0.16 -5.59
CA LEU A 87 -3.50 1.18 -5.32
C LEU A 87 -2.05 1.28 -5.78
N LEU A 88 -1.69 2.36 -6.46
CA LEU A 88 -0.30 2.65 -6.85
C LEU A 88 0.18 3.79 -5.96
N ALA A 89 0.99 3.44 -4.96
CA ALA A 89 1.38 4.31 -3.85
C ALA A 89 2.86 4.69 -3.95
N GLN A 90 3.17 5.95 -3.68
CA GLN A 90 4.52 6.32 -3.30
C GLN A 90 4.86 5.73 -1.93
N MET A 91 6.15 5.66 -1.59
CA MET A 91 6.56 5.06 -0.31
C MET A 91 5.97 5.79 0.89
N TYR A 92 5.87 7.12 0.82
CA TYR A 92 5.27 7.90 1.91
C TYR A 92 3.75 7.68 2.06
N GLU A 93 3.09 7.14 1.03
CA GLU A 93 1.65 6.86 1.02
C GLU A 93 1.34 5.44 1.53
N GLU A 94 2.35 4.58 1.70
CA GLU A 94 2.17 3.18 2.11
C GLU A 94 1.31 3.03 3.39
N PRO A 95 1.52 3.79 4.47
CA PRO A 95 0.70 3.63 5.68
C PRO A 95 -0.80 3.86 5.42
N ILE A 96 -1.13 4.78 4.51
CA ILE A 96 -2.51 5.03 4.09
C ILE A 96 -3.02 3.93 3.16
N ALA A 97 -2.19 3.47 2.22
CA ALA A 97 -2.55 2.36 1.33
C ALA A 97 -2.93 1.10 2.11
N ILE A 98 -2.15 0.74 3.13
CA ILE A 98 -2.44 -0.38 4.04
C ILE A 98 -3.80 -0.19 4.72
N GLN A 99 -4.08 1.03 5.21
CA GLN A 99 -5.36 1.33 5.85
C GLN A 99 -6.54 1.18 4.89
N LEU A 100 -6.40 1.63 3.64
CA LEU A 100 -7.44 1.56 2.62
C LEU A 100 -7.73 0.13 2.17
N VAL A 101 -6.69 -0.69 1.97
CA VAL A 101 -6.85 -2.12 1.66
C VAL A 101 -7.55 -2.86 2.81
N GLY A 102 -7.23 -2.51 4.05
CA GLY A 102 -7.90 -3.07 5.23
C GLY A 102 -9.32 -2.52 5.49
N SER A 103 -9.77 -1.52 4.74
CA SER A 103 -11.08 -0.89 4.92
C SER A 103 -12.14 -1.56 4.03
N THR A 104 -13.36 -1.69 4.56
CA THR A 104 -14.48 -2.34 3.86
C THR A 104 -15.65 -1.38 3.59
N ASN A 105 -16.40 -1.66 2.52
CA ASN A 105 -17.67 -1.06 2.13
C ASN A 105 -18.70 -2.17 1.89
N ASN A 106 -19.80 -2.18 2.64
CA ASN A 106 -20.83 -3.22 2.56
C ASN A 106 -20.30 -4.66 2.62
N GLY A 107 -19.19 -4.89 3.34
CA GLY A 107 -18.54 -6.20 3.48
C GLY A 107 -17.50 -6.54 2.40
N THR A 108 -17.28 -5.67 1.42
CA THR A 108 -16.23 -5.80 0.38
C THR A 108 -15.07 -4.85 0.64
N ASN A 109 -13.83 -5.20 0.27
CA ASN A 109 -12.69 -4.30 0.47
C ASN A 109 -12.74 -3.11 -0.49
N LEU A 110 -12.34 -1.92 -0.01
CA LEU A 110 -12.24 -0.72 -0.85
C LEU A 110 -11.17 -0.87 -1.93
N ALA A 111 -10.06 -1.52 -1.59
CA ALA A 111 -9.00 -1.90 -2.51
C ALA A 111 -8.54 -3.32 -2.18
N ASP A 112 -8.17 -4.06 -3.22
CA ASP A 112 -7.71 -5.44 -3.11
C ASP A 112 -6.19 -5.53 -2.94
N ASP A 113 -5.46 -4.55 -3.52
CA ASP A 113 -4.00 -4.54 -3.53
C ASP A 113 -3.38 -3.14 -3.35
N TYR A 114 -2.08 -3.07 -3.03
CA TYR A 114 -1.26 -1.89 -3.31
C TYR A 114 0.16 -2.25 -3.80
N PHE A 115 0.73 -1.39 -4.64
CA PHE A 115 2.10 -1.46 -5.12
C PHE A 115 2.86 -0.18 -4.81
N ILE A 116 4.14 -0.32 -4.47
CA ILE A 116 5.03 0.83 -4.24
C ILE A 116 5.72 1.25 -5.53
N CYS A 117 5.59 2.52 -5.89
CA CYS A 117 6.13 3.13 -7.09
C CYS A 117 7.60 3.58 -6.95
N PRO A 118 8.37 3.71 -8.06
CA PRO A 118 7.95 3.52 -9.45
C PRO A 118 7.94 2.05 -9.89
N LEU A 119 7.02 1.71 -10.78
CA LEU A 119 6.84 0.36 -11.34
C LEU A 119 7.27 0.30 -12.81
N GLY A 120 7.79 -0.85 -13.23
CA GLY A 120 7.95 -1.17 -14.65
C GLY A 120 6.62 -1.65 -15.24
N ALA A 121 6.26 -1.19 -16.44
CA ALA A 121 4.99 -1.50 -17.08
C ALA A 121 4.75 -3.01 -17.24
N ASP A 122 5.68 -3.73 -17.87
CA ASP A 122 5.54 -5.17 -18.13
C ASP A 122 5.43 -5.99 -16.84
N GLY A 123 6.31 -5.71 -15.87
CA GLY A 123 6.30 -6.42 -14.58
C GLY A 123 5.01 -6.16 -13.78
N PHE A 124 4.47 -4.95 -13.85
CA PHE A 124 3.17 -4.64 -13.26
C PHE A 124 2.04 -5.41 -13.92
N TYR A 125 1.96 -5.40 -15.25
CA TYR A 125 0.96 -6.15 -16.01
C TYR A 125 0.98 -7.64 -15.67
N GLU A 126 2.16 -8.26 -15.67
CA GLU A 126 2.30 -9.67 -15.32
C GLU A 126 1.84 -9.95 -13.88
N SER A 127 2.16 -9.05 -12.94
CA SER A 127 1.79 -9.19 -11.55
C SER A 127 0.28 -9.14 -11.32
N VAL A 128 -0.41 -8.20 -11.97
CA VAL A 128 -1.86 -7.99 -11.76
C VAL A 128 -2.75 -8.88 -12.63
N MET A 129 -2.26 -9.37 -13.76
CA MET A 129 -3.00 -10.24 -14.70
C MET A 129 -2.75 -11.73 -14.52
N ALA A 130 -1.65 -12.12 -13.87
CA ALA A 130 -1.61 -13.45 -13.30
C ALA A 130 -2.85 -13.58 -12.40
N ASP A 131 -3.57 -14.70 -12.48
CA ASP A 131 -4.75 -15.04 -11.66
C ASP A 131 -4.31 -15.27 -10.19
N ARG A 132 -3.59 -14.28 -9.68
CA ARG A 132 -3.06 -14.15 -8.35
C ARG A 132 -4.18 -13.51 -7.56
N GLY A 133 -4.78 -14.34 -6.72
CA GLY A 133 -5.40 -13.88 -5.49
C GLY A 133 -4.49 -12.85 -4.79
N PRO A 134 -5.05 -12.08 -3.85
CA PRO A 134 -4.51 -10.80 -3.39
C PRO A 134 -2.99 -10.84 -3.21
N SER A 135 -2.29 -10.06 -4.04
CA SER A 135 -1.06 -9.45 -3.58
C SER A 135 -1.53 -8.35 -2.62
N VAL A 136 -1.10 -8.42 -1.36
CA VAL A 136 -0.67 -7.34 -0.46
C VAL A 136 -0.06 -8.04 0.75
N ALA A 137 0.99 -7.42 1.26
CA ALA A 137 1.35 -7.41 2.66
C ALA A 137 0.15 -7.43 3.66
N GLY A 138 0.30 -8.21 4.74
CA GLY A 138 -0.56 -8.15 5.96
C GLY A 138 -1.69 -9.20 6.03
N PRO A 139 -2.14 -9.62 7.24
CA PRO A 139 -2.46 -11.03 7.52
C PRO A 139 -3.96 -11.41 7.45
N ALA A 140 -4.28 -12.57 6.84
CA ALA A 140 -5.05 -13.70 7.41
C ALA A 140 -5.59 -14.65 6.30
N PRO A 141 -5.86 -15.94 6.60
CA PRO A 141 -5.70 -17.03 5.65
C PRO A 141 -6.98 -17.37 4.89
N SER A 142 -6.85 -17.71 3.61
CA SER A 142 -7.67 -18.78 3.05
C SER A 142 -6.97 -19.49 1.90
N ALA A 143 -7.30 -20.78 1.81
CA ALA A 143 -6.55 -21.86 1.21
C ALA A 143 -6.32 -21.77 -0.30
N THR A 144 -5.14 -22.28 -0.69
CA THR A 144 -4.79 -22.97 -1.95
C THR A 144 -4.83 -22.16 -3.25
N VAL A 145 -3.67 -21.66 -3.71
CA VAL A 145 -2.91 -22.08 -4.92
C VAL A 145 -1.65 -21.17 -5.05
N ASP A 146 -0.48 -21.75 -5.40
CA ASP A 146 0.82 -21.11 -5.73
C ASP A 146 1.70 -20.44 -4.64
N THR A 147 1.94 -21.13 -3.53
CA THR A 147 2.71 -20.61 -2.37
C THR A 147 4.22 -20.35 -2.56
N THR A 148 4.95 -20.94 -3.51
CA THR A 148 6.45 -20.93 -3.43
C THR A 148 7.10 -19.64 -3.90
N THR A 149 6.54 -18.98 -4.92
CA THR A 149 7.12 -17.74 -5.47
C THR A 149 6.60 -16.53 -4.71
N GLU A 150 5.31 -16.53 -4.35
CA GLU A 150 4.67 -15.44 -3.60
C GLU A 150 5.21 -15.31 -2.18
N THR A 151 5.46 -16.43 -1.48
CA THR A 151 6.10 -16.39 -0.16
C THR A 151 7.54 -15.88 -0.23
N ARG A 152 8.28 -16.20 -1.29
CA ARG A 152 9.65 -15.73 -1.48
C ARG A 152 9.70 -14.23 -1.74
N ILE A 153 8.86 -13.71 -2.63
CA ILE A 153 8.81 -12.27 -2.94
C ILE A 153 8.39 -11.49 -1.69
N ARG A 154 7.32 -11.92 -1.01
CA ARG A 154 6.84 -11.29 0.23
C ARG A 154 7.88 -11.35 1.36
N HIS A 155 8.62 -12.45 1.46
CA HIS A 155 9.70 -12.57 2.43
C HIS A 155 10.85 -11.63 2.10
N LEU A 156 11.25 -11.52 0.83
CA LEU A 156 12.28 -10.58 0.38
C LEU A 156 11.87 -9.12 0.63
N GLU A 157 10.61 -8.76 0.43
CA GLU A 157 10.06 -7.43 0.70
C GLU A 157 10.03 -7.08 2.20
N ARG A 158 9.65 -8.05 3.04
CA ARG A 158 9.72 -7.89 4.50
C ARG A 158 11.15 -7.72 4.98
N LEU A 159 12.07 -8.60 4.56
CA LEU A 159 13.51 -8.45 4.87
C LEU A 159 14.07 -7.11 4.39
N ALA A 160 13.54 -6.61 3.27
CA ALA A 160 13.91 -5.33 2.72
C ALA A 160 13.47 -4.16 3.61
N THR A 161 12.33 -4.22 4.27
CA THR A 161 11.66 -3.03 4.86
C THR A 161 11.39 -3.12 6.36
N GLU A 162 11.51 -4.29 6.95
CA GLU A 162 11.23 -4.56 8.36
C GLU A 162 12.51 -5.02 9.10
N ASP A 163 12.52 -4.81 10.41
CA ASP A 163 13.50 -5.34 11.35
C ASP A 163 13.06 -6.74 11.81
N ASP A 164 13.94 -7.73 11.70
CA ASP A 164 13.59 -9.14 11.94
C ASP A 164 13.18 -9.43 13.38
N LEU A 165 13.73 -8.69 14.35
CA LEU A 165 13.47 -8.95 15.77
C LEU A 165 12.13 -8.35 16.23
N THR A 166 11.86 -7.11 15.82
CA THR A 166 10.74 -6.31 16.33
C THR A 166 9.57 -6.21 15.36
N SER A 167 9.79 -6.59 14.09
CA SER A 167 8.87 -6.39 12.96
C SER A 167 8.45 -4.92 12.77
N LEU A 168 9.23 -3.97 13.30
CA LEU A 168 9.09 -2.55 12.98
C LEU A 168 9.72 -2.26 11.63
N LYS A 169 9.52 -1.06 11.10
CA LYS A 169 10.26 -0.64 9.90
C LYS A 169 11.76 -0.57 10.20
N ASN A 170 12.58 -1.03 9.28
CA ASN A 170 14.03 -0.96 9.46
C ASN A 170 14.57 0.45 9.12
N ARG A 171 15.85 0.65 9.42
CA ARG A 171 16.56 1.91 9.12
C ARG A 171 16.41 2.37 7.68
N ARG A 172 16.50 1.46 6.71
CA ARG A 172 16.41 1.78 5.29
C ARG A 172 15.04 2.33 4.93
N TYR A 173 13.98 1.70 5.45
CA TYR A 173 12.63 2.17 5.27
C TYR A 173 12.43 3.57 5.87
N ILE A 174 12.84 3.78 7.12
CA ILE A 174 12.73 5.07 7.81
C ILE A 174 13.40 6.18 7.01
N TRP A 175 14.59 5.92 6.47
CA TRP A 175 15.33 6.89 5.67
C TRP A 175 14.61 7.29 4.39
N GLU A 176 14.20 6.32 3.57
CA GLU A 176 13.55 6.57 2.29
C GLU A 176 12.15 7.19 2.47
N PHE A 177 11.38 6.73 3.47
CA PHE A 177 10.10 7.33 3.84
C PHE A 177 10.30 8.79 4.25
N SER A 178 11.28 9.07 5.12
CA SER A 178 11.60 10.44 5.57
C SER A 178 11.90 11.37 4.40
N ARG A 179 12.69 10.92 3.42
CA ARG A 179 13.01 11.73 2.23
C ARG A 179 11.74 12.14 1.49
N GLN A 180 10.89 11.17 1.17
CA GLN A 180 9.68 11.43 0.38
C GLN A 180 8.64 12.25 1.15
N ILE A 181 8.42 11.94 2.43
CA ILE A 181 7.39 12.64 3.22
C ILE A 181 7.76 14.10 3.50
N ILE A 182 9.04 14.42 3.66
CA ILE A 182 9.51 15.81 3.81
C ILE A 182 9.27 16.61 2.52
N GLU A 183 9.55 16.02 1.36
CA GLU A 183 9.29 16.66 0.07
C GLU A 183 7.79 16.89 -0.16
N TYR A 184 6.97 15.90 0.21
CA TYR A 184 5.51 16.00 0.17
C TYR A 184 4.99 17.11 1.10
N ALA A 185 5.37 17.08 2.38
CA ALA A 185 4.92 18.05 3.37
C ALA A 185 5.34 19.48 3.01
N ARG A 186 6.50 19.66 2.38
CA ARG A 186 6.93 20.97 1.86
C ARG A 186 5.98 21.51 0.78
N LYS A 187 5.48 20.66 -0.12
CA LYS A 187 4.54 21.04 -1.18
C LYS A 187 3.15 21.35 -0.63
N GLU A 188 2.70 20.54 0.33
CA GLU A 188 1.34 20.63 0.91
C GLU A 188 1.25 21.52 2.16
N ASN A 189 2.33 22.24 2.48
CA ASN A 189 2.47 23.07 3.68
C ASN A 189 2.08 22.32 4.98
N GLY A 190 2.42 21.02 5.04
CA GLY A 190 2.19 20.13 6.18
C GLY A 190 3.39 20.09 7.12
N ARG A 191 3.23 19.42 8.27
CA ARG A 191 4.31 19.24 9.25
C ARG A 191 4.72 17.77 9.35
N VAL A 192 6.01 17.57 9.54
CA VAL A 192 6.62 16.27 9.84
C VAL A 192 7.47 16.45 11.09
N THR A 193 7.31 15.55 12.06
CA THR A 193 8.14 15.50 13.27
C THR A 193 8.85 14.15 13.32
N LEU A 194 10.16 14.17 13.51
CA LEU A 194 10.97 12.98 13.74
C LEU A 194 11.35 12.93 15.22
N LEU A 195 10.98 11.85 15.89
CA LEU A 195 11.47 11.49 17.23
C LEU A 195 12.50 10.38 17.08
N VAL A 196 13.69 10.57 17.65
CA VAL A 196 14.73 9.54 17.76
C VAL A 196 15.09 9.38 19.23
N PHE A 197 15.17 8.14 19.69
CA PHE A 197 15.51 7.84 21.07
C PHE A 197 16.16 6.47 21.19
N ASP A 198 16.81 6.26 22.33
CA ASP A 198 17.54 5.04 22.69
C ASP A 198 17.00 4.48 24.01
N ILE A 199 17.19 3.18 24.28
CA ILE A 199 16.81 2.58 25.57
C ILE A 199 17.93 2.80 26.59
N ASP A 200 17.64 3.58 27.64
CA ASP A 200 18.59 3.86 28.71
C ASP A 200 19.19 2.58 29.33
N ASP A 201 20.51 2.57 29.51
CA ASP A 201 21.28 1.49 30.13
C ASP A 201 21.10 0.09 29.50
N PHE A 202 20.66 -0.01 28.23
CA PHE A 202 20.35 -1.30 27.60
C PHE A 202 21.53 -2.28 27.55
N LYS A 203 22.75 -1.79 27.29
CA LYS A 203 23.96 -2.62 27.36
C LYS A 203 24.16 -3.24 28.74
N ARG A 204 24.02 -2.44 29.80
CA ARG A 204 24.17 -2.92 31.19
C ARG A 204 23.08 -3.94 31.51
N TYR A 205 21.86 -3.74 31.03
CA TYR A 205 20.79 -4.71 31.17
C TYR A 205 21.16 -6.05 30.51
N ASN A 206 21.67 -6.02 29.28
CA ASN A 206 22.14 -7.21 28.57
C ASN A 206 23.28 -7.92 29.29
N ASP A 207 24.23 -7.18 29.88
CA ASP A 207 25.36 -7.76 30.62
C ASP A 207 24.89 -8.51 31.88
N VAL A 208 23.76 -8.08 32.49
CA VAL A 208 23.21 -8.70 33.72
C VAL A 208 22.24 -9.85 33.41
N TYR A 209 21.37 -9.68 32.41
CA TYR A 209 20.24 -10.60 32.15
C TYR A 209 20.37 -11.39 30.84
N GLY A 210 21.42 -11.16 30.07
CA GLY A 210 21.68 -11.80 28.78
C GLY A 210 20.89 -11.22 27.62
N HIS A 211 21.44 -11.39 26.41
CA HIS A 211 20.87 -10.84 25.17
C HIS A 211 19.45 -11.32 24.87
N CYS A 212 19.13 -12.59 25.14
CA CYS A 212 17.77 -13.10 24.92
C CYS A 212 16.72 -12.33 25.72
N THR A 213 17.06 -11.85 26.92
CA THR A 213 16.16 -11.04 27.73
C THR A 213 16.08 -9.60 27.20
N GLY A 214 17.18 -9.04 26.69
CA GLY A 214 17.17 -7.74 26.01
C GLY A 214 16.32 -7.75 24.74
N ASP A 215 16.36 -8.84 23.98
CA ASP A 215 15.51 -9.03 22.80
C ASP A 215 14.02 -8.93 23.13
N GLU A 216 13.60 -9.47 24.28
CA GLU A 216 12.21 -9.34 24.75
C GLU A 216 11.86 -7.90 25.14
N ILE A 217 12.79 -7.13 25.71
CA ILE A 217 12.59 -5.69 25.96
C ILE A 217 12.38 -4.95 24.64
N LEU A 218 13.21 -5.22 23.63
CA LEU A 218 13.10 -4.56 22.33
C LEU A 218 11.75 -4.86 21.66
N LYS A 219 11.28 -6.11 21.74
CA LYS A 219 9.95 -6.51 21.24
C LYS A 219 8.82 -5.80 22.00
N GLN A 220 8.90 -5.71 23.32
CA GLN A 220 7.90 -5.02 24.13
C GLN A 220 7.87 -3.51 23.84
N ALA A 221 9.04 -2.88 23.73
CA ALA A 221 9.18 -1.49 23.34
C ALA A 221 8.52 -1.23 21.98
N ALA A 222 8.76 -2.09 20.99
CA ALA A 222 8.12 -2.01 19.68
C ALA A 222 6.59 -2.09 19.74
N VAL A 223 6.04 -2.99 20.56
CA VAL A 223 4.58 -3.10 20.76
C VAL A 223 4.00 -1.84 21.41
N LEU A 224 4.68 -1.30 22.42
CA LEU A 224 4.26 -0.08 23.11
C LEU A 224 4.26 1.12 22.16
N MET A 225 5.33 1.30 21.38
CA MET A 225 5.43 2.39 20.41
C MET A 225 4.28 2.35 19.40
N ARG A 226 3.99 1.17 18.81
CA ARG A 226 2.86 1.03 17.86
C ARG A 226 1.52 1.41 18.48
N ARG A 227 1.31 1.11 19.77
CA ARG A 227 0.06 1.47 20.47
C ARG A 227 -0.06 2.96 20.77
N CYS A 228 1.05 3.65 20.94
CA CYS A 228 1.09 5.09 21.21
C CYS A 228 1.02 5.96 19.93
N CYS A 229 1.21 5.36 18.76
CA CYS A 229 1.22 6.05 17.47
C CYS A 229 -0.10 5.87 16.71
N ARG A 230 -0.40 6.79 15.79
CA ARG A 230 -1.56 6.68 14.88
C ARG A 230 -1.25 5.65 13.78
N SER A 231 -2.29 5.20 13.08
CA SER A 231 -2.15 4.20 12.02
C SER A 231 -1.24 4.64 10.87
N HIS A 232 -1.17 5.93 10.59
CA HIS A 232 -0.35 6.49 9.52
C HIS A 232 1.06 6.91 9.97
N ASP A 233 1.31 7.01 11.27
CA ASP A 233 2.64 7.31 11.81
C ASP A 233 3.57 6.11 11.56
N VAL A 234 4.85 6.38 11.28
CA VAL A 234 5.82 5.32 10.99
C VAL A 234 6.74 5.10 12.17
N VAL A 235 6.78 3.88 12.69
CA VAL A 235 7.67 3.44 13.77
C VAL A 235 8.73 2.50 13.21
N GLY A 236 9.99 2.76 13.52
CA GLY A 236 11.11 1.93 13.07
C GLY A 236 12.20 1.73 14.10
N ARG A 237 12.94 0.63 13.95
CA ARG A 237 14.19 0.37 14.67
C ARG A 237 15.35 0.69 13.74
N ILE A 238 16.19 1.63 14.16
CA ILE A 238 17.27 2.19 13.33
C ILE A 238 18.66 1.71 13.74
N GLY A 239 18.78 1.15 14.96
CA GLY A 239 20.02 0.63 15.54
C GLY A 239 19.74 -0.54 16.49
N GLY A 240 20.71 -0.86 17.36
CA GLY A 240 20.57 -1.93 18.35
C GLY A 240 19.42 -1.68 19.32
N ASP A 241 19.48 -0.57 20.02
CA ASP A 241 18.54 -0.06 21.01
C ASP A 241 17.85 1.25 20.57
N GLU A 242 18.25 1.76 19.39
CA GLU A 242 17.75 3.02 18.84
C GLU A 242 16.48 2.83 18.00
N PHE A 243 15.49 3.67 18.30
CA PHE A 243 14.20 3.72 17.62
C PHE A 243 13.94 5.10 17.02
N ALA A 244 13.11 5.13 15.97
CA ALA A 244 12.64 6.33 15.32
C ALA A 244 11.12 6.29 15.14
N VAL A 245 10.47 7.44 15.32
CA VAL A 245 9.05 7.64 15.01
C VAL A 245 8.89 8.87 14.14
N ILE A 246 8.21 8.71 13.01
CA ILE A 246 7.85 9.79 12.09
C ILE A 246 6.37 10.08 12.25
N PHE A 247 6.07 11.25 12.80
CA PHE A 247 4.72 11.81 12.86
C PHE A 247 4.51 12.77 11.71
N TRP A 248 3.36 12.67 11.05
CA TRP A 248 3.02 13.58 9.96
C TRP A 248 1.51 13.82 9.88
N ASP A 249 1.14 14.91 9.23
CA ASP A 249 -0.27 15.28 9.07
C ASP A 249 -0.89 14.48 7.92
N ASP A 250 -1.78 13.52 8.24
CA ASP A 250 -2.59 12.81 7.25
C ASP A 250 -3.60 13.78 6.58
N PRO A 251 -3.45 14.07 5.28
CA PRO A 251 -4.34 14.95 4.53
C PRO A 251 -5.79 14.48 4.48
N GLN A 252 -6.06 13.17 4.63
CA GLN A 252 -7.43 12.64 4.64
C GLN A 252 -8.21 13.00 5.92
N ARG A 253 -7.51 13.39 6.98
CA ARG A 253 -8.09 13.68 8.29
C ARG A 253 -8.10 15.18 8.63
N LYS A 254 -7.78 16.05 7.66
CA LYS A 254 -7.88 17.51 7.82
C LYS A 254 -9.33 18.00 7.83
#